data_AF-A0A2P5LYX3-F1
#
_entry.id   AF-A0A2P5LYX3-F1
#
_cell.length_a   1.000
_cell.length_b   1.000
_cell.length_c   1.000
_cell.angle_alpha   90.00
_cell.angle_beta   90.00
_cell.angle_gamma   90.00
#
_symmetry.space_group_name_H-M   'P 1'
#
loop_
_entity.id
_entity.type
_entity.pdbx_description
1 polymer ?
#
loop_
_entity_poly.entity_id
_entity_poly.type
_entity_poly.pdbx_seq_one_letter_code
_entity_poly.pdbx_strand_id
1 'polypeptide(L)'
;PGPLTKVASGGELARFMLALKVVLADRGSAPTLVFDEIDTGVGGAVADAIGQRLARLAARAQVLAVTHAPQVAARAGQHLRISKGAPAKSGKDKRVATSVAVLAEGERREEIARMLSGAAITEEARAAAARLLEGAG
;
A
#
# COMPACT_ATOMS: atom_id res chain seq x y z
N PRO A 1 27.00 19.10 5.46
CA PRO A 1 26.10 17.91 5.43
C PRO A 1 25.58 17.58 6.84
N GLY A 2 24.27 17.72 7.06
CA GLY A 2 23.63 17.45 8.37
C GLY A 2 23.25 15.98 8.55
N PRO A 3 22.84 15.57 9.77
CA PRO A 3 22.32 14.23 10.03
C PRO A 3 21.18 13.88 9.07
N LEU A 4 21.13 12.65 8.53
CA LEU A 4 20.13 12.22 7.55
C LEU A 4 18.68 12.53 7.98
N THR A 5 18.39 12.39 9.28
CA THR A 5 17.09 12.71 9.90
C THR A 5 16.70 14.18 9.85
N LYS A 6 17.65 15.10 9.64
CA LYS A 6 17.42 16.55 9.52
C LYS A 6 17.37 17.04 8.07
N VAL A 7 17.75 16.22 7.10
CA VAL A 7 17.96 16.67 5.71
C VAL A 7 17.10 15.89 4.71
N ALA A 8 16.75 14.64 4.99
CA ALA A 8 15.87 13.83 4.15
C ALA A 8 14.39 14.08 4.50
N SER A 9 13.53 14.15 3.49
CA SER A 9 12.08 14.11 3.69
C SER A 9 11.64 12.76 4.30
N GLY A 10 10.46 12.73 4.95
CA GLY A 10 9.94 11.51 5.56
C GLY A 10 9.87 10.32 4.59
N GLY A 11 9.45 10.58 3.35
CA GLY A 11 9.40 9.56 2.29
C GLY A 11 10.77 9.09 1.81
N GLU A 12 11.77 9.97 1.73
CA GLU A 12 13.15 9.57 1.36
C GLU A 12 13.80 8.71 2.43
N LEU A 13 13.63 9.07 3.71
CA LEU A 13 14.13 8.26 4.82
C LEU A 13 13.44 6.89 4.85
N ALA A 14 12.12 6.83 4.63
CA ALA A 14 11.38 5.56 4.57
C ALA A 14 11.88 4.65 3.44
N ARG A 15 12.12 5.22 2.24
CA ARG A 15 12.67 4.46 1.10
C ARG A 15 14.10 4.00 1.32
N PHE A 16 14.94 4.83 1.96
CA PHE A 16 16.31 4.46 2.30
C PHE A 16 16.34 3.34 3.34
N MET A 17 15.50 3.42 4.37
CA MET A 17 15.34 2.37 5.38
C MET A 17 14.78 1.07 4.78
N LEU A 18 13.86 1.15 3.81
CA LEU A 18 13.41 -0.02 3.05
C LEU A 18 14.57 -0.66 2.28
N ALA A 19 15.38 0.12 1.57
CA ALA A 19 16.53 -0.40 0.82
C ALA A 19 17.53 -1.11 1.75
N LEU A 20 17.85 -0.50 2.89
CA LEU A 20 18.72 -1.11 3.91
C LEU A 20 18.12 -2.40 4.47
N LYS A 21 16.82 -2.42 4.81
CA LYS A 21 16.17 -3.63 5.33
C LYS A 21 16.08 -4.74 4.31
N VAL A 22 15.81 -4.45 3.04
CA VAL A 22 15.84 -5.46 1.96
C VAL A 22 17.21 -6.13 1.88
N VAL A 23 18.28 -5.35 2.04
CA VAL A 23 19.66 -5.87 2.02
C VAL A 23 20.01 -6.63 3.31
N LEU A 24 19.49 -6.20 4.46
CA LEU A 24 19.84 -6.74 5.78
C LEU A 24 18.90 -7.83 6.31
N ALA A 25 17.74 -8.06 5.68
CA ALA A 25 16.72 -9.01 6.12
C ALA A 25 17.25 -10.46 6.27
N ASP A 26 18.36 -10.80 5.62
CA ASP A 26 19.01 -12.11 5.76
C ASP A 26 19.67 -12.37 7.13
N ARG A 27 19.80 -11.36 7.99
CA ARG A 27 20.51 -11.47 9.28
C ARG A 27 19.61 -11.44 10.52
N GLY A 28 18.37 -11.93 10.41
CA GLY A 28 17.52 -12.19 11.59
C GLY A 28 16.78 -10.98 12.17
N SER A 29 16.46 -9.99 11.35
CA SER A 29 15.66 -8.83 11.80
C SER A 29 14.16 -9.16 11.88
N ALA A 30 13.45 -8.46 12.79
CA ALA A 30 12.03 -8.56 13.15
C ALA A 30 11.09 -9.28 12.15
N PRO A 31 10.25 -10.24 12.62
CA PRO A 31 9.40 -11.07 11.76
C PRO A 31 8.33 -10.29 10.98
N THR A 32 7.99 -9.08 11.45
CA THR A 32 6.98 -8.21 10.86
C THR A 32 7.51 -6.78 10.72
N LEU A 33 7.25 -6.17 9.57
CA LEU A 33 7.65 -4.82 9.20
C LEU A 33 6.42 -4.02 8.80
N VAL A 34 6.28 -2.81 9.35
CA VAL A 34 5.18 -1.89 9.04
C VAL A 34 5.74 -0.64 8.36
N PHE A 35 5.17 -0.30 7.22
CA PHE A 35 5.46 0.91 6.45
C PHE A 35 4.19 1.74 6.33
N ASP A 36 4.28 2.99 6.72
CA ASP A 36 3.22 3.97 6.51
C ASP A 36 3.75 5.00 5.49
N GLU A 37 2.96 5.31 4.47
CA GLU A 37 3.27 6.37 3.51
C GLU A 37 4.63 6.27 2.76
N ILE A 38 5.14 5.05 2.53
CA ILE A 38 6.42 4.84 1.84
C ILE A 38 6.43 5.35 0.38
N ASP A 39 5.23 5.46 -0.19
CA ASP A 39 4.93 5.93 -1.53
C ASP A 39 4.48 7.41 -1.57
N THR A 40 4.59 8.15 -0.46
CA THR A 40 4.25 9.59 -0.46
C THR A 40 5.14 10.38 -1.41
N GLY A 41 4.49 11.22 -2.24
CA GLY A 41 5.14 12.11 -3.20
C GLY A 41 5.73 11.43 -4.43
N VAL A 42 5.39 10.15 -4.69
CA VAL A 42 5.88 9.42 -5.86
C VAL A 42 4.73 8.73 -6.60
N GLY A 43 4.88 8.57 -7.92
CA GLY A 43 3.90 7.92 -8.78
C GLY A 43 4.55 7.17 -9.95
N GLY A 44 3.72 6.52 -10.76
CA GLY A 44 4.16 5.82 -11.98
C GLY A 44 5.23 4.76 -11.70
N ALA A 45 6.32 4.79 -12.49
CA ALA A 45 7.39 3.81 -12.41
C ALA A 45 8.08 3.75 -11.04
N VAL A 46 8.14 4.87 -10.30
CA VAL A 46 8.77 4.90 -8.97
C VAL A 46 7.92 4.14 -7.95
N ALA A 47 6.60 4.34 -7.97
CA ALA A 47 5.67 3.61 -7.10
C ALA A 47 5.68 2.10 -7.40
N ASP A 48 5.71 1.72 -8.68
CA ASP A 48 5.84 0.30 -9.06
C ASP A 48 7.16 -0.30 -8.55
N ALA A 49 8.28 0.41 -8.69
CA ALA A 49 9.56 -0.07 -8.19
C ALA A 49 9.61 -0.18 -6.65
N ILE A 50 8.83 0.61 -5.91
CA ILE A 50 8.63 0.45 -4.46
C ILE A 50 7.84 -0.83 -4.18
N GLY A 51 6.71 -1.03 -4.88
CA GLY A 51 5.88 -2.23 -4.75
C GLY A 51 6.68 -3.51 -5.01
N GLN A 52 7.52 -3.54 -6.05
CA GLN A 52 8.42 -4.67 -6.34
C GLN A 52 9.41 -4.95 -5.19
N ARG A 53 9.96 -3.91 -4.55
CA ARG A 53 10.89 -4.08 -3.41
C ARG A 53 10.18 -4.61 -2.17
N LEU A 54 8.97 -4.12 -1.89
CA LEU A 54 8.13 -4.62 -0.80
C LEU A 54 7.73 -6.08 -1.03
N ALA A 55 7.36 -6.46 -2.25
CA ALA A 55 7.07 -7.85 -2.59
C ALA A 55 8.28 -8.78 -2.40
N ARG A 56 9.48 -8.34 -2.83
CA ARG A 56 10.73 -9.10 -2.56
C ARG A 56 11.03 -9.25 -1.08
N LEU A 57 10.79 -8.21 -0.28
CA LEU A 57 10.94 -8.26 1.17
C LEU A 57 9.92 -9.22 1.82
N ALA A 58 8.69 -9.22 1.31
CA ALA A 58 7.60 -10.07 1.78
C ALA A 58 7.88 -11.58 1.63
N ALA A 59 8.81 -11.96 0.74
CA ALA A 59 9.26 -13.35 0.60
C ALA A 59 10.06 -13.87 1.82
N ARG A 60 10.53 -12.98 2.70
CA ARG A 60 11.39 -13.32 3.84
C ARG A 60 10.88 -12.81 5.19
N ALA A 61 9.94 -11.87 5.20
CA ALA A 61 9.32 -11.31 6.41
C ALA A 61 7.87 -10.89 6.14
N GLN A 62 7.05 -10.75 7.17
CA GLN A 62 5.71 -10.17 7.00
C GLN A 62 5.83 -8.66 6.78
N VAL A 63 5.22 -8.14 5.71
CA VAL A 63 5.23 -6.71 5.38
C VAL A 63 3.80 -6.18 5.39
N LEU A 64 3.56 -5.15 6.19
CA LEU A 64 2.32 -4.37 6.21
C LEU A 64 2.64 -2.98 5.64
N ALA A 65 1.94 -2.57 4.58
CA ALA A 65 2.11 -1.27 3.97
C ALA A 65 0.75 -0.55 3.89
N VAL A 66 0.70 0.69 4.39
CA VAL A 66 -0.42 1.61 4.16
C VAL A 66 -0.04 2.47 2.95
N THR A 67 -0.87 2.43 1.91
CA THR A 67 -0.57 3.02 0.60
C THR A 67 -1.82 3.56 -0.06
N HIS A 68 -1.65 4.61 -0.86
CA HIS A 68 -2.68 5.09 -1.78
C HIS A 68 -2.29 4.88 -3.25
N ALA A 69 -1.08 4.40 -3.53
CA ALA A 69 -0.63 4.10 -4.88
C ALA A 69 -1.17 2.72 -5.36
N PRO A 70 -1.94 2.68 -6.46
CA PRO A 70 -2.44 1.41 -6.99
C PRO A 70 -1.30 0.45 -7.38
N GLN A 71 -0.15 0.97 -7.81
CA GLN A 71 1.03 0.17 -8.18
C GLN A 71 1.62 -0.58 -6.99
N VAL A 72 1.57 0.00 -5.78
CA VAL A 72 2.05 -0.67 -4.57
C VAL A 72 1.01 -1.69 -4.09
N ALA A 73 -0.26 -1.30 -4.03
CA ALA A 73 -1.35 -2.19 -3.61
C ALA A 73 -1.51 -3.42 -4.52
N ALA A 74 -1.28 -3.27 -5.82
CA ALA A 74 -1.32 -4.38 -6.78
C ALA A 74 -0.23 -5.44 -6.54
N ARG A 75 0.88 -5.11 -5.88
CA ARG A 75 1.98 -6.05 -5.56
C ARG A 75 1.77 -6.80 -4.24
N ALA A 76 0.74 -6.46 -3.47
CA ALA A 76 0.48 -7.09 -2.18
C ALA A 76 -0.11 -8.50 -2.34
N GLY A 77 0.36 -9.46 -1.55
CA GLY A 77 -0.21 -10.81 -1.50
C GLY A 77 -1.61 -10.86 -0.88
N GLN A 78 -1.93 -9.90 -0.01
CA GLN A 78 -3.28 -9.65 0.51
C GLN A 78 -3.59 -8.17 0.45
N HIS A 79 -4.82 -7.81 0.07
CA HIS A 79 -5.26 -6.42 0.01
C HIS A 79 -6.38 -6.20 1.03
N LEU A 80 -6.11 -5.36 2.03
CA LEU A 80 -7.09 -4.92 3.00
C LEU A 80 -7.57 -3.51 2.65
N ARG A 81 -8.88 -3.31 2.66
CA ARG A 81 -9.49 -2.00 2.48
C ARG A 81 -9.95 -1.44 3.81
N ILE A 82 -9.50 -0.24 4.11
CA ILE A 82 -9.96 0.54 5.28
C ILE A 82 -11.07 1.49 4.81
N SER A 83 -12.19 1.49 5.52
CA SER A 83 -13.33 2.38 5.25
C SER A 83 -13.94 2.92 6.54
N LYS A 84 -14.62 4.06 6.43
CA LYS A 84 -15.45 4.59 7.52
C LYS A 84 -16.85 3.96 7.41
N GLY A 85 -17.26 3.23 8.44
CA GLY A 85 -18.59 2.64 8.55
C GLY A 85 -19.67 3.68 8.79
N ALA A 86 -20.92 3.31 8.48
CA ALA A 86 -22.07 4.17 8.77
C ALA A 86 -22.24 4.38 10.28
N PRO A 87 -22.64 5.58 10.73
CA PRO A 87 -22.93 5.82 12.14
C PRO A 87 -24.04 4.86 12.61
N ALA A 88 -23.90 4.33 13.83
CA ALA A 88 -24.87 3.42 14.42
C ALA A 88 -26.29 4.04 14.39
N LYS A 89 -27.27 3.29 13.87
CA LYS A 89 -28.64 3.79 13.62
C LYS A 89 -29.53 3.94 14.86
N SER A 90 -29.01 3.83 16.07
CA SER A 90 -29.80 4.09 17.29
C SER A 90 -28.91 4.50 18.46
N GLY A 91 -29.11 5.73 18.94
CA GLY A 91 -28.40 6.33 20.07
C GLY A 91 -27.87 7.73 19.75
N LYS A 92 -27.84 8.61 20.76
CA LYS A 92 -27.36 10.01 20.65
C LYS A 92 -25.87 10.14 20.29
N ASP A 93 -25.16 9.03 20.10
CA ASP A 93 -23.75 8.96 19.71
C ASP A 93 -23.61 8.57 18.24
N LYS A 94 -23.53 9.58 17.36
CA LYS A 94 -23.14 9.40 15.95
C LYS A 94 -21.63 9.14 15.82
N ARG A 95 -21.12 8.05 16.41
CA ARG A 95 -19.71 7.67 16.24
C ARG A 95 -19.52 6.95 14.90
N VAL A 96 -18.59 7.47 14.11
CA VAL A 96 -18.11 6.83 12.87
C VAL A 96 -17.09 5.77 13.28
N ALA A 97 -17.38 4.50 13.00
CA ALA A 97 -16.46 3.39 13.23
C ALA A 97 -15.57 3.19 12.00
N THR A 98 -14.31 2.77 12.21
CA THR A 98 -13.44 2.33 11.11
C THR A 98 -13.61 0.83 10.90
N SER A 99 -13.85 0.41 9.66
CA SER A 99 -13.93 -0.99 9.26
C SER A 99 -12.75 -1.37 8.38
N VAL A 100 -12.30 -2.62 8.52
CA VAL A 100 -11.25 -3.21 7.69
C VAL A 100 -11.82 -4.49 7.07
N ALA A 101 -11.69 -4.64 5.76
CA ALA A 101 -12.14 -5.82 5.03
C ALA A 101 -10.99 -6.37 4.18
N VAL A 102 -10.81 -7.69 4.19
CA VAL A 102 -9.93 -8.37 3.21
C VAL A 102 -10.70 -8.45 1.90
N LEU A 103 -10.07 -8.04 0.80
CA LEU A 103 -10.69 -8.05 -0.52
C LEU A 103 -10.47 -9.38 -1.22
N ALA A 104 -11.55 -9.99 -1.72
CA ALA A 104 -11.45 -11.07 -2.69
C ALA A 104 -10.91 -10.56 -4.03
N GLU A 105 -10.54 -11.46 -4.94
CA GLU A 105 -9.90 -11.09 -6.22
C GLU A 105 -10.71 -10.07 -7.06
N GLY A 106 -12.02 -10.29 -7.19
CA GLY A 106 -12.90 -9.36 -7.90
C GLY A 106 -13.00 -7.99 -7.23
N GLU A 107 -13.15 -7.96 -5.90
CA GLU A 107 -13.21 -6.73 -5.11
C GLU A 107 -11.87 -5.97 -5.13
N ARG A 108 -10.76 -6.72 -5.15
CA ARG A 108 -9.40 -6.20 -5.28
C ARG A 108 -9.23 -5.48 -6.62
N ARG A 109 -9.73 -6.07 -7.72
CA ARG A 109 -9.71 -5.41 -9.04
C ARG A 109 -10.51 -4.11 -9.03
N GLU A 110 -11.72 -4.12 -8.48
CA GLU A 110 -12.54 -2.90 -8.37
C GLU A 110 -11.86 -1.83 -7.51
N GLU A 111 -11.22 -2.21 -6.39
CA GLU A 111 -10.53 -1.24 -5.54
C GLU A 111 -9.32 -0.62 -6.23
N ILE A 112 -8.52 -1.42 -6.96
CA ILE A 112 -7.40 -0.88 -7.76
C ILE A 112 -7.92 0.03 -8.87
N ALA A 113 -9.02 -0.33 -9.53
CA ALA A 113 -9.66 0.53 -10.53
C ALA A 113 -10.13 1.85 -9.90
N ARG A 114 -10.74 1.81 -8.71
CA ARG A 114 -11.11 3.00 -7.92
C ARG A 114 -9.91 3.85 -7.54
N MET A 115 -8.78 3.25 -7.16
CA MET A 115 -7.54 3.98 -6.86
C MET A 115 -6.97 4.68 -8.11
N LEU A 116 -7.21 4.12 -9.31
CA LEU A 116 -6.77 4.69 -10.59
C LEU A 116 -7.69 5.82 -11.09
N SER A 117 -9.01 5.65 -11.02
CA SER A 117 -9.99 6.58 -11.61
C SER A 117 -10.69 7.51 -10.61
N GLY A 118 -10.50 7.28 -9.31
CA GLY A 118 -11.10 8.10 -8.25
C GLY A 118 -12.54 7.68 -7.92
N ALA A 119 -13.47 8.64 -7.96
CA ALA A 119 -14.82 8.45 -7.45
C ALA A 119 -15.71 7.56 -8.33
N ALA A 120 -15.51 7.58 -9.66
CA ALA A 120 -16.26 6.77 -10.61
C ALA A 120 -15.34 5.71 -11.23
N ILE A 121 -15.74 4.44 -11.14
CA ILE A 121 -15.01 3.33 -11.75
C ILE A 121 -15.49 3.16 -13.19
N THR A 122 -14.58 3.30 -14.15
CA THR A 122 -14.85 3.13 -15.58
C THR A 122 -14.32 1.79 -16.10
N GLU A 123 -14.77 1.37 -17.28
CA GLU A 123 -14.27 0.13 -17.91
C GLU A 123 -12.78 0.23 -18.23
N GLU A 124 -12.28 1.41 -18.63
CA GLU A 124 -10.87 1.66 -18.88
C GLU A 124 -10.04 1.51 -17.59
N ALA A 125 -10.58 1.98 -16.46
CA ALA A 125 -9.95 1.81 -15.15
C ALA A 125 -9.90 0.33 -14.74
N ARG A 126 -10.98 -0.43 -15.00
CA ARG A 126 -10.99 -1.89 -14.77
C ARG A 126 -10.01 -2.64 -15.66
N ALA A 127 -9.83 -2.20 -16.91
CA ALA A 127 -8.86 -2.78 -17.83
C ALA A 127 -7.42 -2.48 -17.38
N ALA A 128 -7.13 -1.23 -17.00
CA ALA A 128 -5.83 -0.84 -16.45
C ALA A 128 -5.52 -1.58 -15.13
N ALA A 129 -6.49 -1.72 -14.24
CA ALA A 129 -6.35 -2.50 -13.01
C ALA A 129 -6.02 -3.97 -13.28
N ALA A 130 -6.70 -4.60 -14.25
CA ALA A 130 -6.40 -5.98 -14.63
C ALA A 130 -4.95 -6.14 -15.11
N ARG A 131 -4.49 -5.25 -16.00
CA ARG A 131 -3.09 -5.24 -16.47
C ARG A 131 -2.08 -5.05 -15.34
N LEU A 132 -2.40 -4.17 -14.40
CA LEU A 132 -1.53 -3.91 -13.26
C LEU A 132 -1.44 -5.13 -12.33
N LEU A 133 -2.53 -5.87 -12.15
CA LEU A 133 -2.58 -7.10 -11.34
C LEU A 133 -1.89 -8.28 -12.05
N GLU A 134 -2.06 -8.42 -13.38
CA GLU A 134 -1.33 -9.40 -14.21
C GLU A 134 0.18 -9.20 -14.09
N GLY A 135 0.64 -7.96 -14.24
CA GLY A 135 2.06 -7.63 -14.13
C GLY A 135 2.59 -7.69 -12.71
N ALA A 136 1.72 -7.86 -11.70
CA ALA A 136 2.05 -7.93 -10.29
C ALA A 136 2.33 -9.33 -9.74
N GLY A 137 1.83 -10.36 -10.42
CA GLY A 137 2.03 -11.78 -10.09
C GLY A 137 3.42 -12.32 -10.41
#